data_AF-A0A3D4TBY2-F1
#
_entry.id   AF-A0A3D4TBY2-F1
#
_cell.length_a   1.000
_cell.length_b   1.000
_cell.length_c   1.000
_cell.angle_alpha   90.00
_cell.angle_beta   90.00
_cell.angle_gamma   90.00
#
_symmetry.space_group_name_H-M   'P 1'
#
loop_
_entity.id
_entity.type
_entity.pdbx_description
1 polymer ?
#
loop_
_entity_poly.entity_id
_entity_poly.type
_entity_poly.pdbx_seq_one_letter_code
_entity_poly.pdbx_strand_id
1 'polypeptide(L)'
;MVRKLLLGFVLLLHLSVFAQKPVGYSSAEIYQQIKKLQVLGSVLYIAAHPDDENTRLLAYLARERQYRTGYLSLTRGDGGQNLIGDEQGVELG
;
A
#
# COMPACT_ATOMS: atom_id res chain seq x y z
N MET A 1 -5.88 45.99 25.72
CA MET A 1 -5.22 46.06 24.40
C MET A 1 -4.59 44.72 24.00
N VAL A 2 -3.77 44.12 24.87
CA VAL A 2 -3.03 42.85 24.62
C VAL A 2 -3.92 41.66 24.19
N ARG A 3 -5.09 41.45 24.83
CA ARG A 3 -6.02 40.37 24.44
C ARG A 3 -6.52 40.48 22.99
N LYS A 4 -6.75 41.70 22.49
CA LYS A 4 -7.20 41.92 21.10
C LYS A 4 -6.08 41.64 20.08
N LEU A 5 -4.84 41.99 20.44
CA LEU A 5 -3.65 41.65 19.65
C LEU A 5 -3.41 40.14 19.59
N LEU A 6 -3.58 39.43 20.72
CA LEU A 6 -3.45 37.98 20.79
C LEU A 6 -4.50 37.26 19.91
N LEU A 7 -5.76 37.71 19.98
CA LEU A 7 -6.85 37.21 19.12
C LEU A 7 -6.57 37.46 17.63
N GLY A 8 -6.06 38.65 17.28
CA GLY A 8 -5.66 38.95 15.91
C GLY A 8 -4.50 38.09 15.41
N PHE A 9 -3.52 37.81 16.27
CA PHE A 9 -2.38 36.94 15.94
C PHE A 9 -2.79 35.49 15.70
N VAL A 10 -3.68 34.94 16.54
CA VAL A 10 -4.24 33.59 16.35
C VAL A 10 -5.04 33.52 15.03
N LEU A 11 -5.81 34.56 14.70
CA LEU A 11 -6.55 34.63 13.44
C LEU A 11 -5.61 34.65 12.22
N LEU A 12 -4.48 35.35 12.31
CA LEU A 12 -3.46 35.40 11.25
C LEU A 12 -2.78 34.04 11.02
N LEU A 13 -2.57 33.24 12.06
CA LEU A 13 -2.00 31.89 11.93
C LEU A 13 -2.94 30.92 11.18
N HIS A 14 -4.26 31.14 11.22
CA HIS A 14 -5.24 30.34 10.48
C HIS A 14 -5.31 30.66 8.98
N LEU A 15 -4.71 31.76 8.51
CA LEU A 15 -4.73 32.14 7.09
C LEU A 15 -3.66 31.41 6.25
N SER A 16 -2.75 30.67 6.90
CA SER A 16 -1.67 29.93 6.26
C SER A 16 -2.06 28.46 6.04
N VAL A 17 -3.10 28.21 5.26
CA VAL A 17 -3.45 26.83 4.85
C VAL A 17 -2.68 26.47 3.60
N PHE A 18 -1.65 25.62 3.74
CA PHE A 18 -1.00 24.97 2.61
C PHE A 18 -1.88 23.81 2.13
N ALA A 19 -2.56 23.99 1.00
CA ALA A 19 -3.29 22.90 0.37
C ALA A 19 -2.30 21.91 -0.26
N GLN A 20 -2.56 20.61 -0.09
CA GLN A 20 -1.82 19.57 -0.79
C GLN A 20 -2.10 19.63 -2.29
N LYS A 21 -1.05 19.55 -3.11
CA LYS A 21 -1.18 19.45 -4.56
C LYS A 21 -2.00 18.19 -4.89
N PRO A 22 -3.05 18.27 -5.73
CA PRO A 22 -3.79 17.08 -6.12
C PRO A 22 -2.87 16.10 -6.84
N VAL A 23 -3.11 14.81 -6.64
CA VAL A 23 -2.43 13.76 -7.39
C VAL A 23 -2.81 13.94 -8.86
N GLY A 24 -1.83 14.22 -9.71
CA GLY A 24 -2.02 14.31 -11.15
C GLY A 24 -1.97 12.90 -11.74
N TYR A 25 -3.02 12.51 -12.46
CA TYR A 25 -3.05 11.25 -13.20
C TYR A 25 -2.86 11.53 -14.69
N SER A 26 -2.07 10.69 -15.34
CA SER A 26 -2.03 10.59 -16.80
C SER A 26 -3.35 10.03 -17.34
N SER A 27 -3.62 10.27 -18.63
CA SER A 27 -4.78 9.71 -19.32
C SER A 27 -4.80 8.17 -19.26
N ALA A 28 -3.63 7.53 -19.32
CA ALA A 28 -3.49 6.09 -19.21
C ALA A 28 -3.88 5.55 -17.82
N GLU A 29 -3.51 6.25 -16.75
CA GLU A 29 -3.87 5.87 -15.37
C GLU A 29 -5.37 6.02 -15.13
N ILE A 30 -5.98 7.12 -15.60
CA ILE A 30 -7.43 7.33 -15.50
C ILE A 30 -8.16 6.21 -16.25
N TYR A 31 -7.73 5.87 -17.47
CA TYR A 31 -8.33 4.80 -18.25
C TYR A 31 -8.24 3.43 -17.54
N GLN A 32 -7.11 3.11 -16.93
CA GLN A 32 -6.96 1.88 -16.14
C GLN A 32 -7.85 1.86 -14.89
N GLN A 33 -7.99 3.00 -14.20
CA GLN A 33 -8.90 3.11 -13.06
C GLN A 33 -10.35 2.90 -13.47
N ILE A 34 -10.78 3.48 -14.60
CA ILE A 34 -12.12 3.28 -15.15
C ILE A 34 -12.38 1.80 -15.47
N LYS A 35 -11.41 1.10 -16.11
CA LYS A 35 -11.52 -0.34 -16.33
C LYS A 35 -11.73 -1.13 -15.03
N LYS A 36 -10.97 -0.76 -13.99
CA LYS A 36 -11.05 -1.41 -12.67
C LYS A 36 -12.38 -1.14 -11.95
N LEU A 37 -13.07 -0.03 -12.21
CA LEU A 37 -14.35 0.30 -11.53
C LEU A 37 -15.42 -0.78 -11.70
N GLN A 38 -15.41 -1.51 -12.82
CA GLN A 38 -16.39 -2.58 -13.09
C GLN A 38 -15.96 -3.95 -12.55
N VAL A 39 -14.80 -4.04 -11.90
CA VAL A 39 -14.23 -5.28 -11.39
C VAL A 39 -14.41 -5.35 -9.88
N LEU A 40 -15.34 -6.20 -9.43
CA LEU A 40 -15.67 -6.39 -8.01
C LEU A 40 -14.97 -7.61 -7.38
N GLY A 41 -14.17 -8.34 -8.16
CA GLY A 41 -13.46 -9.54 -7.70
C GLY A 41 -12.40 -9.22 -6.65
N SER A 42 -12.37 -10.02 -5.58
CA SER A 42 -11.34 -9.98 -4.55
C SER A 42 -10.78 -11.39 -4.32
N VAL A 43 -9.47 -11.50 -4.14
CA VAL A 43 -8.76 -12.76 -3.92
C VAL A 43 -7.80 -12.58 -2.75
N LEU A 44 -7.80 -13.54 -1.83
CA LEU A 44 -6.78 -13.70 -0.80
C LEU A 44 -6.11 -15.05 -1.02
N TYR A 45 -4.83 -15.04 -1.40
CA TYR A 45 -4.00 -16.24 -1.50
C TYR A 45 -3.37 -16.49 -0.14
N ILE A 46 -3.61 -17.66 0.44
CA ILE A 46 -3.10 -18.04 1.76
C ILE A 46 -2.06 -19.14 1.58
N ALA A 47 -0.90 -18.99 2.22
CA ALA A 47 0.19 -19.95 2.18
C ALA A 47 0.88 -20.13 3.54
N ALA A 48 1.72 -21.15 3.68
CA ALA A 48 2.35 -21.47 4.96
C ALA A 48 3.52 -20.53 5.26
N HIS A 49 4.43 -20.36 4.29
CA HIS A 49 5.64 -19.56 4.41
C HIS A 49 5.71 -18.45 3.35
N PRO A 50 6.48 -17.37 3.57
CA PRO A 50 6.78 -16.41 2.52
C PRO A 50 7.74 -17.05 1.50
N ASP A 51 7.27 -17.30 0.27
CA ASP A 51 7.93 -17.98 -0.87
C ASP A 51 7.04 -19.06 -1.52
N ASP A 52 6.02 -19.53 -0.81
CA ASP A 52 5.02 -20.50 -1.30
C ASP A 52 4.08 -19.91 -2.39
N GLU A 53 4.21 -18.62 -2.73
CA GLU A 53 3.30 -17.98 -3.68
C GLU A 53 3.54 -18.37 -5.14
N ASN A 54 2.44 -18.48 -5.89
CA ASN A 54 2.52 -18.47 -7.36
C ASN A 54 2.50 -17.03 -7.88
N THR A 55 3.68 -16.44 -8.03
CA THR A 55 3.83 -15.03 -8.47
C THR A 55 3.15 -14.75 -9.80
N ARG A 56 3.14 -15.71 -10.75
CA ARG A 56 2.49 -15.53 -12.06
C ARG A 56 0.97 -15.43 -11.92
N LEU A 57 0.38 -16.30 -11.10
CA LEU A 57 -1.05 -16.27 -10.84
C LEU A 57 -1.46 -14.96 -10.14
N LEU A 58 -0.71 -14.53 -9.13
CA LEU A 58 -0.99 -13.26 -8.43
C LEU A 58 -0.88 -12.06 -9.38
N ALA A 59 0.13 -12.03 -10.25
CA ALA A 59 0.26 -10.99 -11.26
C ALA A 59 -0.92 -10.97 -12.24
N TYR A 60 -1.33 -12.14 -12.74
CA TYR A 60 -2.49 -12.28 -13.61
C TYR A 60 -3.77 -11.75 -12.96
N LEU A 61 -4.05 -12.17 -11.72
CA LEU A 61 -5.23 -11.75 -10.98
C LEU A 61 -5.23 -10.25 -10.69
N ALA A 62 -4.08 -9.70 -10.27
CA ALA A 62 -3.97 -8.29 -9.90
C ALA A 62 -3.92 -7.32 -11.09
N ARG A 63 -3.27 -7.71 -12.19
CA ARG A 63 -2.97 -6.82 -13.33
C ARG A 63 -3.91 -7.04 -14.50
N GLU A 64 -4.09 -8.29 -14.91
CA GLU A 64 -4.90 -8.62 -16.08
C GLU A 64 -6.39 -8.69 -15.73
N ARG A 65 -6.72 -9.42 -14.65
CA ARG A 65 -8.11 -9.49 -14.14
C ARG A 65 -8.51 -8.30 -13.28
N GLN A 66 -7.55 -7.49 -12.85
CA GLN A 66 -7.75 -6.30 -12.01
C GLN A 66 -8.43 -6.57 -10.66
N TYR A 67 -8.39 -7.82 -10.18
CA TYR A 67 -8.94 -8.19 -8.88
C TYR A 67 -8.15 -7.55 -7.74
N ARG A 68 -8.85 -7.22 -6.65
CA ARG A 68 -8.18 -6.87 -5.39
C ARG A 68 -7.53 -8.14 -4.85
N THR A 69 -6.24 -8.27 -5.10
CA THR A 69 -5.47 -9.49 -4.80
C THR A 69 -4.55 -9.23 -3.61
N GLY A 70 -4.66 -10.05 -2.57
CA GLY A 70 -3.76 -10.06 -1.41
C GLY A 70 -3.09 -11.41 -1.25
N TYR A 71 -1.91 -11.41 -0.65
CA TYR A 71 -1.17 -12.60 -0.23
C TYR A 71 -1.04 -12.59 1.30
N LEU A 72 -1.27 -13.74 1.93
CA LEU A 72 -1.12 -13.94 3.37
C LEU A 72 -0.29 -15.20 3.62
N SER A 73 0.91 -15.01 4.14
CA SER A 73 1.68 -16.09 4.78
C SER A 73 1.21 -16.26 6.22
N LEU A 74 1.07 -17.51 6.66
CA LEU A 74 0.70 -17.83 8.04
C LEU A 74 1.89 -17.75 9.01
N THR A 75 3.11 -17.81 8.48
CA THR A 75 4.36 -17.71 9.25
C THR A 75 5.23 -16.56 8.73
N ARG A 76 6.19 -16.11 9.55
CA ARG A 76 7.16 -15.10 9.13
C ARG A 76 8.32 -15.68 8.30
N GLY A 77 8.50 -17.00 8.34
CA GLY A 77 9.58 -17.70 7.64
C GLY A 77 10.74 -18.10 8.55
N ASP A 78 10.62 -17.90 9.87
CA ASP A 78 11.68 -18.18 10.86
C ASP A 78 12.24 -19.63 10.77
N GLY A 79 11.47 -20.59 10.27
CA GLY A 79 11.92 -21.99 10.12
C GLY A 79 12.84 -22.27 8.92
N GLY A 80 13.14 -21.26 8.10
CA GLY A 80 13.96 -21.38 6.90
C GLY A 80 15.47 -21.46 7.16
N GLN A 81 16.24 -21.49 6.07
CA GLN A 81 17.69 -21.39 6.08
C GLN A 81 18.15 -20.40 5.00
N ASN A 82 19.08 -19.50 5.32
CA ASN A 82 19.74 -18.71 4.28
C ASN A 82 20.65 -19.64 3.44
N LEU A 83 20.50 -19.59 2.11
CA LEU A 83 21.36 -20.35 1.20
C LEU A 83 22.71 -19.66 0.94
N ILE A 84 22.86 -18.39 1.32
CA ILE A 84 24.02 -17.54 1.01
C ILE A 84 24.77 -17.10 2.28
N GLY A 85 24.16 -17.20 3.46
CA GLY A 85 24.72 -16.76 4.74
C GLY A 85 24.40 -17.72 5.88
N ASP A 86 24.84 -17.35 7.09
CA ASP A 86 24.69 -18.18 8.29
C ASP A 86 23.38 -17.92 9.07
N GLU A 87 22.54 -17.00 8.58
CA GLU A 87 21.30 -16.64 9.25
C GLU A 87 20.30 -17.80 9.27
N GLN A 88 19.69 -18.02 10.45
CA GLN A 88 18.67 -19.04 10.72
C GLN A 88 17.68 -18.52 11.76
N GLY A 89 16.48 -19.11 11.82
CA GLY A 89 15.54 -18.77 12.88
C GLY A 89 14.95 -17.37 12.70
N VAL A 90 14.82 -16.66 13.81
CA VAL A 90 14.26 -15.31 13.89
C VAL A 90 14.98 -14.29 13.02
N GLU A 91 16.28 -14.48 12.78
CA GLU A 91 17.07 -13.53 11.96
C GLU A 91 16.71 -13.60 10.46
N LEU A 92 16.03 -14.66 10.01
CA LEU A 92 15.60 -14.81 8.60
C LEU A 92 14.27 -14.15 8.27
N GLY A 93 13.46 -13.91 9.29
CA GLY A 93 12.06 -13.54 9.14
C GLY A 93 11.31 -13.95 10.37
#